data_AF-A0A0G1HPU6-F1
#
_entry.id   AF-A0A0G1HPU6-F1
#
_cell.length_a   1.000
_cell.length_b   1.000
_cell.length_c   1.000
_cell.angle_alpha   90.00
_cell.angle_beta   90.00
_cell.angle_gamma   90.00
#
_symmetry.space_group_name_H-M   'P 1'
#
loop_
_entity.id
_entity.type
_entity.pdbx_description
1 polymer ?
#
loop_
_entity_poly.entity_id
_entity_poly.type
_entity_poly.pdbx_seq_one_letter_code
_entity_poly.pdbx_strand_id
1 'polypeptide(L)' 'MTQSEKLEQLQAKLKVAEEKLAKAMKEQGEACGDACDWHDNNVYDLATSPTNTYQVFVDDLMREIRDLQKSK' A
#
# COMPACT_ATOMS: atom_id res chain seq x y z
N MET A 1 19.09 15.02 11.81
CA MET A 1 18.60 13.80 11.16
C MET A 1 19.70 13.25 10.28
N THR A 2 20.15 12.04 10.61
CA THR A 2 21.14 11.23 9.92
C THR A 2 20.48 10.35 8.85
N GLN A 3 21.28 9.73 8.00
CA GLN A 3 20.80 8.74 7.02
C GLN A 3 20.12 7.54 7.71
N SER A 4 20.61 7.13 8.89
CA SER A 4 20.01 6.05 9.69
C SER A 4 18.64 6.44 10.25
N GLU A 5 18.51 7.59 10.92
CA GLU A 5 17.22 8.09 11.43
C GLU A 5 16.18 8.24 10.31
N LYS A 6 16.61 8.67 9.11
CA LYS A 6 15.73 8.74 7.94
C LYS A 6 15.31 7.35 7.45
N LEU A 7 16.23 6.39 7.40
CA LEU A 7 15.93 5.00 7.01
C LEU A 7 14.91 4.37 7.95
N GLU A 8 15.11 4.50 9.26
CA GLU A 8 14.20 3.97 10.30
C GLU A 8 12.80 4.58 10.17
N GLN A 9 12.70 5.90 9.95
CA GLN A 9 11.42 6.57 9.71
C GLN A 9 10.73 6.10 8.42
N LEU A 10 11.47 5.81 7.34
CA LEU A 10 10.90 5.27 6.11
C LEU A 10 10.45 3.82 6.29
N GLN A 11 11.21 2.98 6.99
CA GLN A 11 10.83 1.59 7.30
C GLN A 11 9.59 1.53 8.22
N ALA A 12 9.49 2.41 9.21
CA ALA A 12 8.31 2.52 10.05
C ALA A 12 7.06 2.96 9.25
N LYS A 13 7.21 3.90 8.30
CA LYS A 13 6.14 4.29 7.37
C LYS A 13 5.74 3.16 6.42
N LEU A 14 6.71 2.43 5.88
CA LEU A 14 6.49 1.29 4.98
C LEU A 14 5.63 0.23 5.66
N LYS A 15 6.00 -0.20 6.88
CA LYS A 15 5.20 -1.17 7.64
C LYS A 15 3.75 -0.72 7.85
N VAL A 16 3.53 0.55 8.22
CA VAL A 16 2.18 1.10 8.40
C VAL A 16 1.40 1.22 7.07
N ALA A 17 2.10 1.37 5.94
CA ALA A 17 1.50 1.35 4.60
C ALA A 17 1.13 -0.09 4.18
N GLU A 18 2.00 -1.07 4.43
CA GLU A 18 1.76 -2.50 4.19
C GLU A 18 0.58 -3.03 5.01
N GLU A 19 0.50 -2.69 6.31
CA GLU A 19 -0.63 -3.06 7.18
C GLU A 19 -1.98 -2.48 6.67
N LYS A 20 -1.96 -1.26 6.11
CA LYS A 20 -3.15 -0.63 5.51
C LYS A 20 -3.51 -1.22 4.15
N LEU A 21 -2.51 -1.53 3.32
CA LEU A 21 -2.69 -2.21 2.04
C LEU A 21 -3.33 -3.59 2.24
N ALA A 22 -2.79 -4.39 3.17
CA ALA A 22 -3.34 -5.71 3.49
C ALA A 22 -4.79 -5.64 4.00
N LYS A 23 -5.13 -4.59 4.78
CA LYS A 23 -6.52 -4.34 5.19
C LYS A 23 -7.40 -3.98 3.99
N ALA A 24 -6.99 -3.05 3.13
CA ALA A 24 -7.75 -2.64 1.95
C ALA A 24 -7.97 -3.81 0.97
N MET A 25 -6.95 -4.63 0.72
CA MET A 25 -7.06 -5.84 -0.10
C MET A 25 -8.06 -6.85 0.48
N LYS A 26 -8.11 -7.01 1.82
CA LYS A 26 -9.12 -7.84 2.47
C LYS A 26 -10.53 -7.27 2.29
N GLU A 27 -10.72 -5.98 2.55
CA GLU A 27 -12.02 -5.30 2.40
C GLU A 27 -12.50 -5.33 0.94
N GLN A 28 -11.59 -5.23 -0.04
CA GLN A 28 -11.85 -5.41 -1.47
C GLN A 28 -12.23 -6.86 -1.83
N GLY A 29 -11.54 -7.85 -1.26
CA GLY A 29 -11.85 -9.28 -1.45
C GLY A 29 -13.23 -9.65 -0.90
N GLU A 30 -13.60 -9.09 0.25
CA GLU A 30 -14.95 -9.18 0.84
C GLU A 30 -16.01 -8.40 0.01
N ALA A 31 -15.60 -7.55 -0.95
CA ALA A 31 -16.49 -6.60 -1.67
C ALA A 31 -16.71 -6.84 -3.18
N CYS A 32 -15.84 -7.55 -3.92
CA CYS A 32 -16.30 -8.21 -5.17
C CYS A 32 -17.26 -9.34 -4.62
N GLY A 33 -16.79 -10.48 -4.04
CA GLY A 33 -17.67 -11.44 -3.28
C GLY A 33 -17.53 -12.95 -3.63
N ASP A 34 -18.65 -13.64 -3.97
CA ASP A 34 -18.68 -15.08 -4.42
C ASP A 34 -19.11 -15.37 -5.92
N ALA A 35 -19.41 -14.37 -6.77
CA ALA A 35 -19.34 -14.41 -8.26
C ALA A 35 -19.06 -13.04 -9.00
N CYS A 36 -17.86 -12.73 -9.61
CA CYS A 36 -17.62 -11.41 -10.30
C CYS A 36 -18.36 -11.25 -11.64
N ASP A 37 -19.69 -11.09 -11.55
CA ASP A 37 -20.34 -9.91 -12.15
C ASP A 37 -20.35 -8.71 -11.17
N TRP A 38 -19.55 -8.81 -10.11
CA TRP A 38 -19.00 -7.71 -9.31
C TRP A 38 -18.23 -6.62 -10.18
N HIS A 39 -18.50 -6.50 -11.49
CA HIS A 39 -17.95 -5.58 -12.53
C HIS A 39 -18.80 -4.30 -12.75
N ASP A 40 -20.11 -4.37 -12.43
CA ASP A 40 -21.04 -3.21 -12.27
C ASP A 40 -21.14 -2.78 -10.78
N ASN A 41 -20.32 -3.36 -9.90
CA ASN A 41 -20.42 -3.21 -8.46
C ASN A 41 -19.64 -1.97 -7.96
N ASN A 42 -20.36 -0.86 -7.79
CA ASN A 42 -19.84 0.37 -7.16
C ASN A 42 -19.13 0.15 -5.81
N VAL A 43 -19.42 -0.91 -5.05
CA VAL A 43 -18.74 -1.21 -3.78
C VAL A 43 -17.32 -1.73 -4.03
N TYR A 44 -17.10 -2.47 -5.12
CA TYR A 44 -15.78 -2.94 -5.52
C TYR A 44 -14.91 -1.79 -6.06
N ASP A 45 -15.48 -0.88 -6.86
CA ASP A 45 -14.78 0.34 -7.30
C ASP A 45 -14.40 1.25 -6.11
N LEU A 46 -15.27 1.34 -5.11
CA LEU A 46 -14.96 2.08 -3.87
C LEU A 46 -13.87 1.40 -3.02
N ALA A 47 -13.75 0.07 -3.09
CA ALA A 47 -12.76 -0.70 -2.32
C ALA A 47 -11.40 -0.87 -3.03
N THR A 48 -11.36 -0.90 -4.37
CA THR A 48 -10.12 -0.93 -5.17
C THR A 48 -9.33 0.37 -5.08
N SER A 49 -10.01 1.53 -4.97
CA SER A 49 -9.38 2.85 -4.91
C SER A 49 -8.41 3.00 -3.70
N PRO A 50 -8.78 2.62 -2.46
CA PRO A 50 -7.85 2.50 -1.34
C PRO A 50 -6.67 1.55 -1.60
N THR A 51 -6.91 0.36 -2.16
CA THR A 51 -5.85 -0.62 -2.46
C THR A 51 -4.80 -0.04 -3.40
N ASN A 52 -5.23 0.54 -4.53
CA ASN A 52 -4.34 1.20 -5.50
C ASN A 52 -3.56 2.36 -4.87
N THR A 53 -4.22 3.16 -4.01
CA THR A 53 -3.59 4.27 -3.30
C THR A 53 -2.49 3.81 -2.33
N TYR A 54 -2.73 2.75 -1.56
CA TYR A 54 -1.73 2.20 -0.64
C TYR A 54 -0.61 1.44 -1.37
N GLN A 55 -0.90 0.77 -2.49
CA GLN A 55 0.12 0.10 -3.31
C GLN A 55 1.14 1.10 -3.85
N VAL A 56 0.70 2.19 -4.48
CA VAL A 56 1.59 3.25 -4.99
C VAL A 56 2.43 3.87 -3.86
N PHE A 57 1.83 4.07 -2.68
CA PHE A 57 2.55 4.61 -1.52
C PHE A 57 3.61 3.63 -0.95
N VAL A 58 3.32 2.32 -0.95
CA VAL A 58 4.28 1.25 -0.62
C VAL A 58 5.44 1.24 -1.62
N ASP A 59 5.16 1.31 -2.93
CA ASP A 59 6.17 1.29 -3.99
C ASP A 59 7.08 2.53 -3.96
N ASP A 60 6.52 3.72 -3.72
CA ASP A 60 7.29 4.97 -3.55
C ASP A 60 8.21 4.91 -2.31
N LEU A 61 7.73 4.37 -1.18
CA LEU A 61 8.53 4.18 0.03
C LEU A 61 9.65 3.15 -0.19
N MET A 62 9.37 2.02 -0.84
CA MET A 62 10.40 1.04 -1.20
C MET A 62 11.47 1.64 -2.12
N ARG A 63 11.08 2.48 -3.09
CA ARG A 63 12.03 3.21 -3.94
C ARG A 63 12.90 4.17 -3.13
N GLU A 64 12.31 4.99 -2.26
CA GLU A 64 13.09 5.95 -1.46
C GLU A 64 14.07 5.24 -0.51
N ILE A 65 13.65 4.15 0.14
CA ILE A 65 14.54 3.32 0.98
C ILE A 65 15.69 2.76 0.16
N ARG A 66 15.41 2.19 -1.02
CA ARG A 66 16.42 1.58 -1.90
C ARG A 66 17.43 2.59 -2.40
N ASP A 67 17.00 3.78 -2.78
CA ASP A 67 17.89 4.83 -3.29
C ASP A 67 18.68 5.53 -2.16
N LEU A 68 18.10 5.64 -0.95
CA LEU A 68 18.82 6.05 0.25
C LEU A 68 19.91 5.02 0.65
N GLN A 69 19.67 3.73 0.42
CA GLN A 69 20.65 2.65 0.68
C GLN A 69 21.78 2.60 -0.36
N LYS A 70 21.49 2.89 -1.65
CA LYS A 70 22.50 3.03 -2.72
C LYS A 70 23.38 4.27 -2.56
N SER A 71 22.90 5.28 -1.83
CA SER A 71 23.63 6.55 -1.61
C SER A 71 24.64 6.39 -0.47
N LYS A 72 25.54 5.40 -0.59
CA LYS A 72 26.61 5.03 0.35
C LYS A 72 27.90 4.72 -0.41
#